data_AF-A0A1B6DEC4-F1
#
_entry.id   AF-A0A1B6DEC4-F1
#
_cell.length_a   1.000
_cell.length_b   1.000
_cell.length_c   1.000
_cell.angle_alpha   90.00
_cell.angle_beta   90.00
_cell.angle_gamma   90.00
#
_symmetry.space_group_name_H-M   'P 1'
#
loop_
_entity.id
_entity.type
_entity.pdbx_description
1 polymer ?
#
loop_
_entity_poly.entity_id
_entity_poly.type
_entity_poly.pdbx_seq_one_letter_code
_entity_poly.pdbx_strand_id
1 'polypeptide(L)'
;RSEEYIHLRDAVAGNMDGNLNANDIGNAFILPSSYIGSPRIMQEYIQDAMTYERYYGRPDLFITFTCNPNWKEIQTLLLPGQQAIHRHDITARVFKQKLKSL
;
A
#
# COMPACT_ATOMS: atom_id res chain seq x y z
N ARG A 1 4.98 2.78 25.99
CA ARG A 1 4.34 2.87 24.65
C ARG A 1 3.62 4.21 24.42
N SER A 2 2.89 4.80 25.38
CA SER A 2 2.37 6.18 25.25
C SER A 2 3.45 7.26 25.47
N GLU A 3 4.49 6.94 26.25
CA GLU A 3 5.60 7.87 26.55
C GLU A 3 6.61 8.04 25.40
N GLU A 4 6.59 7.19 24.39
CA GLU A 4 7.44 7.31 23.18
C GLU A 4 6.97 8.41 22.22
N TYR A 5 5.79 9.00 22.47
CA TYR A 5 5.18 10.00 21.60
C TYR A 5 5.33 11.44 22.13
N ILE A 6 6.13 11.67 23.17
CA ILE A 6 6.35 13.00 23.77
C ILE A 6 6.87 13.98 22.69
N HIS A 7 7.89 13.59 21.93
CA HIS A 7 8.44 14.42 20.85
C HIS A 7 7.44 14.70 19.72
N LEU A 8 6.49 13.79 19.46
CA LEU A 8 5.44 14.01 18.46
C LEU A 8 4.34 14.93 18.98
N ARG A 9 3.98 14.82 20.27
CA ARG A 9 3.05 15.75 20.92
C ARG A 9 3.63 17.16 20.95
N ASP A 10 4.92 17.28 21.25
CA ASP A 10 5.63 18.56 21.27
C ASP A 10 5.73 19.16 19.86
N ALA A 11 5.96 18.36 18.82
CA ALA A 11 5.95 18.83 17.43
C ALA A 11 4.56 19.26 16.94
N VAL A 12 3.50 18.52 17.31
CA VAL A 12 2.11 18.91 17.00
C VAL A 12 1.72 20.18 17.78
N ALA A 13 2.17 20.31 19.03
CA ALA A 13 1.94 21.50 19.83
C ALA A 13 2.75 22.72 19.36
N GLY A 14 3.98 22.51 18.87
CA GLY A 14 4.83 23.53 18.28
C GLY A 14 4.38 24.01 16.90
N ASN A 15 3.57 23.21 16.19
CA ASN A 15 2.92 23.57 14.93
C ASN A 15 1.56 24.28 15.12
N MET A 16 1.11 24.50 16.36
CA MET A 16 0.01 25.43 16.62
C MET A 16 0.56 26.84 16.47
N ASP A 17 0.47 27.39 15.25
CA ASP A 17 0.68 28.81 14.99
C ASP A 17 -0.05 29.60 16.08
N GLY A 18 0.67 30.50 16.77
CA GLY A 18 0.21 31.25 17.96
C GLY A 18 -0.98 32.20 17.74
N ASN A 19 -1.78 31.98 16.70
CA ASN A 19 -2.94 32.75 16.26
C ASN A 19 -4.23 31.90 16.13
N LEU A 20 -4.23 30.65 16.57
CA LEU A 20 -5.43 29.79 16.55
C LEU A 20 -6.13 29.82 17.92
N ASN A 21 -7.38 30.27 17.94
CA ASN A 21 -8.18 30.32 19.16
C ASN A 21 -8.35 28.90 19.74
N ALA A 22 -8.01 28.72 21.03
CA ALA A 22 -8.13 27.44 21.75
C ALA A 22 -9.55 26.85 21.76
N ASN A 23 -10.58 27.65 21.47
CA ASN A 23 -11.98 27.23 21.40
C ASN A 23 -12.38 26.61 20.04
N ASP A 24 -11.57 26.76 18.99
CA ASP A 24 -11.84 26.23 17.64
C ASP A 24 -11.08 24.91 17.37
N ILE A 25 -10.25 24.47 18.33
CA ILE A 25 -9.38 23.30 18.16
C ILE A 25 -10.09 22.06 18.71
N GLY A 26 -10.46 21.14 17.81
CA GLY A 26 -10.91 19.79 18.17
C GLY A 26 -9.82 18.98 18.88
N ASN A 27 -10.21 17.87 19.51
CA ASN A 27 -9.26 17.06 20.29
C ASN A 27 -8.20 16.41 19.37
N ALA A 28 -6.93 16.73 19.56
CA ALA A 28 -5.83 16.14 18.78
C ALA A 28 -5.62 14.67 19.18
N PHE A 29 -5.81 13.74 18.23
CA PHE A 29 -5.58 12.32 18.45
C PHE A 29 -4.43 11.79 17.59
N ILE A 30 -3.45 11.16 18.22
CA ILE A 30 -2.35 10.50 17.51
C ILE A 30 -2.85 9.13 17.06
N LEU A 31 -2.96 8.93 15.75
CA LEU A 31 -3.30 7.63 15.18
C LEU A 31 -2.27 6.56 15.57
N PRO A 32 -2.67 5.31 15.82
CA PRO A 32 -1.70 4.25 16.07
C PRO A 32 -0.79 4.06 14.86
N SER A 33 0.43 3.54 15.09
CA SER A 33 1.34 3.18 13.99
C SER A 33 0.77 2.08 13.11
N SER A 34 -0.29 1.36 13.52
CA SER A 34 -1.00 0.38 12.70
C SER A 34 -2.03 0.98 11.74
N TYR A 35 -2.13 2.31 11.62
CA TYR A 35 -3.04 2.96 10.69
C TYR A 35 -2.51 2.93 9.25
N ILE A 36 -3.21 2.18 8.37
CA ILE A 36 -2.89 2.02 6.95
C ILE A 36 -2.83 3.39 6.26
N GLY A 37 -1.69 3.70 5.65
CA GLY A 37 -1.44 4.97 4.99
C GLY A 37 -0.93 6.10 5.90
N SER A 38 -0.71 5.84 7.20
CA SER A 38 0.00 6.81 8.05
C SER A 38 1.47 6.95 7.64
N PRO A 39 2.08 8.12 7.86
CA PRO A 39 3.52 8.30 7.68
C PRO A 39 4.36 7.28 8.47
N ARG A 40 3.87 6.85 9.65
CA ARG A 40 4.53 5.87 10.50
C ARG A 40 4.60 4.48 9.85
N ILE A 41 3.49 3.98 9.31
CA ILE A 41 3.50 2.71 8.55
C ILE A 41 4.47 2.77 7.38
N MET A 42 4.43 3.87 6.63
CA MET A 42 5.31 4.01 5.47
C MET A 42 6.78 3.99 5.89
N GLN A 43 7.13 4.63 7.01
CA GLN A 43 8.48 4.60 7.56
C GLN A 43 8.90 3.20 8.04
N GLU A 44 8.01 2.45 8.70
CA GLU A 44 8.25 1.05 9.07
C GLU A 44 8.53 0.19 7.83
N TYR A 45 7.71 0.29 6.77
CA TYR A 45 7.94 -0.45 5.52
C TYR A 45 9.27 -0.10 4.83
N ILE A 46 9.70 1.17 4.90
CA ILE A 46 11.01 1.57 4.38
C ILE A 46 12.12 0.91 5.19
N GLN A 47 12.05 0.93 6.53
CA GLN A 47 13.06 0.32 7.39
C GLN A 47 13.17 -1.19 7.15
N ASP A 48 12.04 -1.88 6.99
CA ASP A 48 12.01 -3.29 6.63
C ASP A 48 12.69 -3.53 5.28
N ALA A 49 12.32 -2.77 4.24
CA ALA A 49 12.92 -2.88 2.92
C ALA A 49 14.45 -2.67 2.94
N MET A 50 14.93 -1.66 3.69
CA MET A 50 16.37 -1.42 3.86
C MET A 50 17.08 -2.57 4.57
N THR A 51 16.38 -3.25 5.50
CA THR A 51 16.90 -4.43 6.18
C THR A 51 17.05 -5.60 5.21
N TYR A 52 16.06 -5.80 4.33
CA TYR A 52 16.15 -6.78 3.24
C TYR A 52 17.28 -6.46 2.27
N GLU A 53 17.42 -5.20 1.83
CA GLU A 53 18.51 -4.77 0.93
C GLU A 53 19.89 -5.03 1.54
N ARG A 54 20.05 -4.75 2.84
CA ARG A 54 21.32 -4.99 3.53
C ARG A 54 21.67 -6.47 3.62
N TYR A 55 20.67 -7.34 3.79
CA TYR A 55 20.89 -8.78 3.94
C TYR A 55 21.05 -9.50 2.60
N TYR A 56 20.18 -9.22 1.63
CA TYR A 56 20.13 -9.91 0.35
C TYR A 56 20.87 -9.17 -0.79
N GLY A 57 21.28 -7.93 -0.56
CA GLY A 57 21.85 -7.07 -1.57
C GLY A 57 20.80 -6.22 -2.29
N ARG A 58 21.26 -5.35 -3.18
CA ARG A 58 20.41 -4.44 -3.94
C ARG A 58 19.61 -5.19 -4.99
N PRO A 59 18.30 -4.89 -5.14
CA PRO A 59 17.54 -5.42 -6.26
C PRO A 59 18.01 -4.79 -7.57
N ASP A 60 18.48 -5.60 -8.51
CA ASP A 60 18.92 -5.15 -9.83
C ASP A 60 17.81 -5.22 -10.89
N LEU A 61 16.75 -5.98 -10.64
CA LEU A 61 15.68 -6.25 -11.60
C LEU A 61 14.30 -6.12 -10.97
N PHE A 62 13.43 -5.34 -11.62
CA PHE A 62 12.00 -5.27 -11.32
C PHE A 62 11.22 -5.79 -12.51
N ILE A 63 10.54 -6.93 -12.34
CA ILE A 63 9.71 -7.54 -13.37
C ILE A 63 8.25 -7.17 -13.12
N THR A 64 7.64 -6.48 -14.08
CA THR A 64 6.20 -6.22 -14.07
C THR A 64 5.50 -7.20 -15.02
N PHE A 65 4.56 -7.98 -14.48
CA PHE A 65 3.71 -8.86 -15.29
C PHE A 65 2.27 -8.32 -15.31
N THR A 66 1.79 -7.95 -16.49
CA THR A 66 0.45 -7.38 -16.68
C THR A 66 -0.47 -8.38 -17.34
N CYS A 67 -1.70 -8.49 -16.83
CA CYS A 67 -2.72 -9.35 -17.44
C CYS A 67 -3.16 -8.81 -18.81
N ASN A 68 -3.26 -9.67 -19.82
CA ASN A 68 -3.83 -9.33 -21.12
C ASN A 68 -5.21 -9.98 -21.29
N PRO A 69 -6.30 -9.19 -21.36
CA PRO A 69 -7.66 -9.69 -21.59
C PRO A 69 -7.83 -10.50 -22.89
N ASN A 70 -6.97 -10.28 -23.87
CA ASN A 70 -7.01 -10.96 -25.18
C ASN A 70 -6.31 -12.32 -25.18
N TRP A 71 -5.82 -12.80 -24.03
CA TRP A 71 -5.29 -14.17 -23.95
C TRP A 71 -6.35 -15.19 -24.34
N LYS A 72 -5.93 -16.17 -25.16
CA LYS A 72 -6.82 -17.20 -25.71
C LYS A 72 -7.53 -17.96 -24.58
N GLU A 73 -6.84 -18.21 -23.48
CA GLU A 73 -7.38 -18.90 -22.30
C GLU A 73 -8.53 -18.11 -21.66
N ILE A 74 -8.49 -16.78 -21.68
CA ILE A 74 -9.60 -15.93 -21.20
C ILE A 74 -10.74 -15.99 -22.21
N GLN A 75 -10.45 -15.71 -23.48
CA GLN A 75 -11.46 -15.64 -24.54
C GLN A 75 -12.23 -16.96 -24.71
N THR A 76 -11.55 -18.11 -24.56
CA THR A 76 -12.17 -19.44 -24.66
C THR A 76 -13.14 -19.74 -23.50
N LEU A 77 -12.92 -19.13 -22.33
CA LEU A 77 -13.76 -19.34 -21.15
C LEU A 77 -14.92 -18.34 -21.04
N LEU A 78 -14.93 -17.30 -21.87
CA LEU A 78 -16.02 -16.33 -21.92
C LEU A 78 -17.22 -16.91 -22.67
N LEU A 79 -18.41 -16.67 -22.13
CA LEU A 79 -19.66 -16.98 -22.82
C LEU A 79 -19.96 -15.92 -23.89
N PRO A 80 -20.77 -16.22 -24.91
CA PRO A 80 -21.17 -15.25 -25.92
C PRO A 80 -21.73 -13.96 -25.30
N GLY A 81 -21.21 -12.80 -25.71
CA GLY A 81 -21.59 -11.49 -25.20
C GLY A 81 -20.94 -11.08 -23.86
N GLN A 82 -20.15 -11.95 -23.22
CA GLN A 82 -19.36 -11.57 -22.04
C GLN A 82 -18.04 -10.92 -22.46
N GLN A 83 -17.64 -9.91 -21.69
CA GLN A 83 -16.31 -9.31 -21.80
C GLN A 83 -15.44 -9.77 -20.62
N ALA A 84 -14.12 -9.79 -20.80
CA ALA A 84 -13.17 -10.17 -19.75
C ALA A 84 -13.33 -9.34 -18.47
N ILE A 85 -13.67 -8.06 -18.61
CA ILE A 85 -13.96 -7.15 -17.49
C ILE A 85 -15.22 -7.55 -16.69
N HIS A 86 -16.13 -8.32 -17.28
CA HIS A 86 -17.31 -8.83 -16.56
C HIS A 86 -16.97 -10.10 -15.76
N ARG A 87 -15.85 -10.77 -16.06
CA ARG A 87 -15.43 -12.06 -15.49
C ARG A 87 -14.02 -11.99 -14.91
N HIS A 88 -13.89 -11.21 -13.83
CA HIS A 88 -12.65 -11.05 -13.07
C HIS A 88 -12.09 -12.38 -12.55
N ASP A 89 -12.96 -13.35 -12.25
CA ASP A 89 -12.59 -14.70 -11.80
C ASP A 89 -11.76 -15.45 -12.86
N ILE A 90 -12.20 -15.39 -14.13
CA ILE A 90 -11.49 -16.01 -15.26
C ILE A 90 -10.14 -15.32 -15.46
N THR A 91 -10.15 -13.99 -15.52
CA THR A 91 -8.96 -13.17 -15.73
C THR A 91 -7.91 -13.41 -14.64
N ALA A 92 -8.32 -13.40 -13.37
CA ALA A 92 -7.42 -13.68 -12.24
C ALA A 92 -6.86 -15.11 -12.27
N ARG A 93 -7.67 -16.10 -12.64
CA ARG A 93 -7.23 -17.50 -12.72
C ARG A 93 -6.20 -17.70 -13.81
N VAL A 94 -6.45 -17.16 -15.02
CA VAL A 94 -5.50 -17.22 -16.13
C VAL A 94 -4.23 -16.44 -15.81
N PHE A 95 -4.35 -15.24 -15.23
CA PHE A 95 -3.19 -14.46 -14.78
C PHE A 95 -2.30 -15.26 -13.83
N LYS A 96 -2.89 -15.90 -12.81
CA LYS A 96 -2.15 -16.75 -11.87
C LYS A 96 -1.47 -17.94 -12.55
N GLN A 97 -2.11 -18.54 -13.57
CA GLN A 97 -1.50 -19.63 -14.34
C GLN A 97 -0.30 -19.13 -15.16
N LYS A 98 -0.43 -17.97 -15.83
CA LYS A 98 0.67 -17.37 -16.60
C LYS A 98 1.83 -16.92 -15.71
N LEU A 99 1.52 -16.33 -14.55
CA LEU A 99 2.53 -15.94 -13.57
C LEU A 99 3.32 -17.14 -13.04
N LYS A 100 2.67 -18.29 -12.85
CA LYS A 100 3.34 -19.54 -12.43
C LYS A 100 4.18 -20.20 -13.53
N SER A 101 3.92 -19.87 -14.79
CA SER A 101 4.69 -20.40 -15.93
C SER A 101 5.89 -19.54 -16.32
N LEU A 102 6.02 -18.34 -15.73
CA LEU A 102 7.24 -17.54 -15.76
C LEU A 102 8.28 -18.15 -14.82
#